data_AF-A0A060RBL7-F1
#
_entry.id   AF-A0A060RBL7-F1
#
_cell.length_a   1.000
_cell.length_b   1.000
_cell.length_c   1.000
_cell.angle_alpha   90.00
_cell.angle_beta   90.00
_cell.angle_gamma   90.00
#
_symmetry.space_group_name_H-M   'P 1'
#
loop_
_entity.id
_entity.type
_entity.pdbx_description
1 polymer ?
#
loop_
_entity_poly.entity_id
_entity_poly.type
_entity_poly.pdbx_seq_one_letter_code
_entity_poly.pdbx_strand_id
1 'polypeptide(L)'
;MNFQELIDAYTERLDLYLSEIERVCRLSSEERKLQMPTSPSYLNEVIIPVYELLAAYMRKKRRTIKIPNPETYRPIKEYYRIKVGLQTVGGFSVPDGEDFSIYFTPLKSALPIGNRVKIENEEQLGEIIYTHLRNYKEM
;
A
#
# COMPACT_ATOMS: atom_id res chain seq x y z
N MET A 1 -0.15 -10.11 12.35
CA MET A 1 0.09 -9.70 10.96
C MET A 1 0.84 -8.39 10.97
N ASN A 2 2.13 -8.42 10.62
CA ASN A 2 2.96 -7.22 10.47
C ASN A 2 3.18 -6.93 8.97
N PHE A 3 3.85 -5.81 8.67
CA PHE A 3 4.03 -5.38 7.29
C PHE A 3 4.95 -6.30 6.49
N GLN A 4 5.98 -6.86 7.12
CA GLN A 4 6.90 -7.80 6.47
C GLN A 4 6.17 -9.08 6.07
N GLU A 5 5.32 -9.64 6.94
CA GLU A 5 4.52 -10.82 6.63
C GLU A 5 3.60 -10.61 5.41
N LEU A 6 3.04 -9.40 5.24
CA LEU A 6 2.23 -9.06 4.06
C LEU A 6 3.08 -9.02 2.79
N ILE A 7 4.28 -8.45 2.87
CA ILE A 7 5.21 -8.35 1.75
C ILE A 7 5.73 -9.73 1.35
N ASP A 8 6.09 -10.57 2.32
CA ASP A 8 6.59 -11.92 2.10
C ASP A 8 5.52 -12.78 1.41
N ALA A 9 4.29 -12.75 1.93
CA ALA A 9 3.16 -13.49 1.33
C ALA A 9 2.84 -13.01 -0.10
N TYR A 10 2.90 -11.69 -0.34
CA TYR A 10 2.72 -11.14 -1.68
C TYR A 10 3.83 -11.59 -2.64
N THR A 11 5.08 -11.58 -2.17
CA THR A 11 6.26 -11.96 -2.97
C THR A 11 6.19 -13.45 -3.34
N GLU A 12 5.89 -14.32 -2.38
CA GLU A 12 5.70 -15.75 -2.63
C GLU A 12 4.58 -16.00 -3.66
N ARG A 13 3.44 -15.30 -3.53
CA ARG A 13 2.36 -15.42 -4.49
C ARG A 13 2.74 -14.88 -5.87
N LEU A 14 3.55 -13.83 -5.93
CA LEU A 14 4.07 -13.27 -7.19
C LEU A 14 4.96 -14.28 -7.90
N ASP A 15 5.87 -14.93 -7.20
CA ASP A 15 6.75 -15.96 -7.76
C ASP A 15 5.96 -17.16 -8.30
N LEU A 16 4.96 -17.62 -7.55
CA LEU A 16 4.05 -18.68 -7.99
C LEU A 16 3.25 -18.26 -9.24
N TYR A 17 2.76 -17.02 -9.28
CA TYR A 17 2.04 -16.49 -10.43
C TYR A 17 2.90 -16.41 -11.68
N LEU A 18 4.13 -15.91 -11.56
CA LEU A 18 5.07 -15.81 -12.67
C LEU A 18 5.44 -17.20 -13.21
N SER A 19 5.71 -18.15 -12.32
CA SER A 19 5.97 -19.56 -12.68
C SER A 19 4.80 -20.19 -13.43
N GLU A 20 3.57 -19.94 -12.98
CA GLU A 20 2.37 -20.46 -13.61
C GLU A 20 2.09 -19.79 -14.96
N ILE A 21 2.37 -18.48 -15.10
CA ILE A 21 2.30 -17.79 -16.38
C ILE A 21 3.26 -18.39 -17.40
N GLU A 22 4.49 -18.68 -17.02
CA GLU A 22 5.45 -19.31 -17.92
C GLU A 22 4.94 -20.66 -18.46
N ARG A 23 4.27 -21.44 -17.60
CA ARG A 23 3.62 -22.70 -17.98
C ARG A 23 2.46 -22.47 -18.95
N VAL A 24 1.55 -21.57 -18.62
CA VAL A 24 0.34 -21.29 -19.41
C VAL A 24 0.68 -20.68 -20.76
N CYS A 25 1.70 -19.82 -20.84
CA CYS A 25 2.17 -19.21 -22.09
C CYS A 25 2.73 -20.22 -23.11
N ARG A 26 2.94 -21.49 -22.74
CA ARG A 26 3.32 -22.57 -23.67
C ARG A 26 2.12 -23.27 -24.32
N LEU A 27 0.91 -23.03 -23.81
CA LEU A 27 -0.32 -23.67 -24.28
C LEU A 27 -0.87 -23.01 -25.55
N SER A 28 -1.87 -23.62 -26.18
CA SER A 28 -2.63 -22.98 -27.28
C SER A 28 -3.46 -21.79 -26.79
N SER A 29 -3.88 -20.90 -27.70
CA SER A 29 -4.63 -19.69 -27.35
C SER A 29 -5.96 -19.97 -26.64
N GLU A 30 -6.62 -21.09 -26.93
CA GLU A 30 -7.88 -21.48 -26.28
C GLU A 30 -7.63 -21.97 -24.85
N GLU A 31 -6.63 -22.82 -24.65
CA GLU A 31 -6.22 -23.32 -23.33
C GLU A 31 -5.71 -22.20 -22.42
N ARG A 32 -4.99 -21.21 -22.98
CA ARG A 32 -4.51 -20.04 -22.23
C ARG A 32 -5.63 -19.25 -21.58
N LYS A 33 -6.74 -19.03 -22.29
CA LYS A 33 -7.88 -18.26 -21.74
C LYS A 33 -8.54 -18.96 -20.56
N LEU A 34 -8.57 -20.29 -20.57
CA LEU A 34 -9.18 -21.09 -19.52
C LEU A 34 -8.28 -21.26 -18.29
N GLN A 35 -6.96 -21.25 -18.47
CA GLN A 35 -5.98 -21.54 -17.42
C GLN A 35 -5.22 -20.31 -16.91
N MET A 36 -5.55 -19.10 -17.39
CA MET A 36 -4.84 -17.89 -16.96
C MET A 36 -4.99 -17.69 -15.44
N PRO A 37 -3.89 -17.68 -14.67
CA PRO A 37 -3.96 -17.47 -13.23
C PRO A 37 -4.38 -16.03 -12.91
N THR A 38 -4.99 -15.84 -11.74
CA THR A 38 -5.34 -14.50 -11.25
C THR A 38 -4.09 -13.74 -10.81
N SER A 39 -3.84 -12.58 -11.42
CA SER A 39 -2.72 -11.70 -11.06
C SER A 39 -2.76 -11.33 -9.57
N PRO A 40 -1.61 -11.42 -8.86
CA PRO A 40 -1.41 -10.75 -7.60
C PRO A 40 -1.65 -9.25 -7.73
N SER A 41 -2.12 -8.63 -6.65
CA SER A 41 -2.46 -7.23 -6.52
C SER A 41 -1.84 -6.68 -5.25
N TYR A 42 -0.73 -5.96 -5.40
CA TYR A 42 -0.06 -5.29 -4.28
C TYR A 42 -1.00 -4.36 -3.50
N LEU A 43 -1.95 -3.74 -4.20
CA LEU A 43 -3.00 -2.95 -3.57
C LEU A 43 -3.83 -3.79 -2.58
N ASN A 44 -4.39 -4.91 -3.05
CA ASN A 44 -5.32 -5.70 -2.25
C ASN A 44 -4.62 -6.51 -1.16
N GLU A 45 -3.41 -6.96 -1.43
CA GLU A 45 -2.70 -7.92 -0.59
C GLU A 45 -1.75 -7.26 0.40
N VAL A 46 -1.30 -6.03 0.12
CA VAL A 46 -0.37 -5.31 1.00
C VAL A 46 -0.97 -3.98 1.45
N ILE A 47 -1.32 -3.10 0.52
CA ILE A 47 -1.72 -1.73 0.87
C ILE A 47 -3.03 -1.69 1.67
N ILE A 48 -4.08 -2.40 1.26
CA ILE A 48 -5.35 -2.42 1.99
C ILE A 48 -5.18 -3.00 3.42
N PRO A 49 -4.52 -4.16 3.62
CA PRO A 49 -4.23 -4.65 4.97
C PRO A 49 -3.40 -3.67 5.82
N VAL A 50 -2.43 -2.96 5.23
CA VAL A 50 -1.68 -1.90 5.91
C VAL A 50 -2.62 -0.76 6.35
N TYR A 51 -3.60 -0.37 5.53
CA TYR A 51 -4.63 0.60 5.93
C TYR A 51 -5.48 0.10 7.09
N GLU A 52 -5.82 -1.19 7.13
CA GLU A 52 -6.60 -1.77 8.22
C GLU A 52 -5.84 -1.74 9.55
N LEU A 53 -4.56 -2.11 9.54
CA LEU A 53 -3.66 -2.04 10.69
C LEU A 53 -3.52 -0.59 11.18
N LEU A 54 -3.23 0.34 10.26
CA LEU A 54 -3.15 1.77 10.59
C LEU A 54 -4.48 2.31 11.14
N ALA A 55 -5.61 1.95 10.53
CA ALA A 55 -6.93 2.41 11.00
C ALA A 55 -7.25 1.89 12.40
N ALA A 56 -6.87 0.63 12.71
CA ALA A 56 -6.99 0.07 14.05
C ALA A 56 -6.12 0.83 15.06
N TYR A 57 -4.87 1.12 14.73
CA TYR A 57 -3.95 1.89 15.56
C TYR A 57 -4.48 3.31 15.83
N MET A 58 -4.85 4.05 14.78
CA MET A 58 -5.35 5.42 14.88
C MET A 58 -6.64 5.50 15.71
N ARG A 59 -7.52 4.50 15.60
CA ARG A 59 -8.76 4.42 16.40
C ARG A 59 -8.46 4.37 17.90
N LYS A 60 -7.44 3.61 18.33
CA LYS A 60 -6.99 3.57 19.74
C LYS A 60 -6.58 4.96 20.25
N LYS A 61 -6.03 5.79 19.36
CA LYS A 61 -5.57 7.15 19.62
C LYS A 61 -6.63 8.21 19.23
N ARG A 62 -7.91 7.83 19.18
CA ARG A 62 -9.09 8.69 18.93
C ARG A 62 -9.06 9.47 17.61
N ARG A 63 -8.42 8.92 16.57
CA ARG A 63 -8.53 9.44 15.19
C ARG A 63 -9.05 8.36 14.24
N THR A 64 -9.74 8.80 13.20
CA THR A 64 -10.29 7.89 12.19
C THR A 64 -9.60 8.12 10.85
N ILE A 65 -9.14 7.02 10.26
CA ILE A 65 -8.68 6.96 8.87
C ILE A 65 -9.68 6.12 8.10
N LYS A 66 -10.05 6.57 6.90
CA LYS A 66 -10.91 5.82 6.01
C LYS A 66 -10.07 4.78 5.27
N ILE A 67 -10.44 3.51 5.38
CA ILE A 67 -9.91 2.45 4.53
C ILE A 67 -10.50 2.66 3.12
N PRO A 68 -9.65 2.78 2.08
CA PRO A 68 -10.14 3.00 0.72
C PRO A 68 -10.82 1.76 0.14
N ASN A 69 -11.78 1.94 -0.78
CA ASN A 69 -12.36 0.82 -1.52
C ASN A 69 -11.37 0.38 -2.61
N PRO A 70 -10.84 -0.86 -2.57
CA PRO A 70 -9.86 -1.36 -3.55
C PRO A 70 -10.34 -1.29 -5.02
N GLU A 71 -11.65 -1.38 -5.27
CA GLU A 71 -12.20 -1.35 -6.63
C GLU A 71 -11.99 0.01 -7.30
N THR A 72 -12.02 1.09 -6.52
CA THR A 72 -11.97 2.48 -7.02
C THR A 72 -10.68 3.20 -6.65
N TYR A 73 -9.91 2.65 -5.71
CA TYR A 73 -8.72 3.27 -5.21
C TYR A 73 -7.51 2.96 -6.09
N ARG A 74 -6.84 4.00 -6.57
CA ARG A 74 -5.69 3.92 -7.47
C ARG A 74 -4.60 4.87 -7.00
N PRO A 75 -3.32 4.56 -7.25
CA PRO A 75 -2.24 5.48 -6.94
C PRO A 75 -2.38 6.75 -7.78
N ILE A 76 -2.01 7.90 -7.21
CA ILE A 76 -2.03 9.20 -7.91
C ILE A 76 -0.66 9.84 -7.75
N LYS A 77 0.01 10.07 -8.89
CA LYS A 77 1.42 10.51 -8.95
C LYS A 77 2.31 9.58 -8.12
N GLU A 78 2.26 8.28 -8.39
CA GLU A 78 3.12 7.26 -7.74
C GLU A 78 2.86 7.01 -6.25
N TYR A 79 1.77 7.56 -5.70
CA TYR A 79 1.42 7.35 -4.29
C TYR A 79 0.01 6.78 -4.09
N TYR A 80 -0.08 5.74 -3.26
CA TYR A 80 -1.30 5.37 -2.54
C TYR A 80 -1.53 6.39 -1.42
N ARG A 81 -2.31 7.44 -1.71
CA ARG A 81 -2.54 8.58 -0.80
C ARG A 81 -3.34 8.21 0.44
N ILE A 82 -2.82 8.58 1.60
CA ILE A 82 -3.45 8.47 2.91
C ILE A 82 -4.18 9.77 3.24
N LYS A 83 -5.46 9.65 3.61
CA LYS A 83 -6.29 10.77 4.04
C LYS A 83 -6.74 10.60 5.49
N VAL A 84 -6.66 11.68 6.25
CA VAL A 84 -7.22 11.80 7.60
C VAL A 84 -8.28 12.89 7.57
N GLY A 85 -9.55 12.51 7.67
CA GLY A 85 -10.67 13.40 7.33
C GLY A 85 -10.58 13.84 5.86
N LEU A 86 -10.63 15.16 5.61
CA LEU A 86 -10.50 15.73 4.26
C LEU A 86 -9.03 15.97 3.83
N GLN A 87 -8.09 15.83 4.76
CA GLN A 87 -6.70 16.19 4.54
C GLN A 87 -5.88 15.00 4.02
N THR A 88 -5.12 15.21 2.95
CA THR A 88 -4.09 14.25 2.54
C THR A 88 -2.85 14.48 3.40
N VAL A 89 -2.43 13.46 4.13
CA VAL A 89 -1.29 13.53 5.06
C VAL A 89 -0.01 12.95 4.49
N GLY A 90 -0.14 12.09 3.48
CA GLY A 90 0.98 11.40 2.88
C GLY A 90 0.52 10.36 1.88
N GLY A 91 1.43 9.49 1.48
CA GLY A 91 1.10 8.30 0.71
C GLY A 91 2.19 7.26 0.74
N PHE A 92 1.78 6.00 0.51
CA PHE A 92 2.73 4.92 0.26
C PHE A 92 3.23 4.99 -1.17
N SER A 93 4.53 4.81 -1.36
CA SER A 93 5.11 4.73 -2.70
C SER A 93 4.59 3.47 -3.40
N VAL A 94 4.30 3.58 -4.69
CA VAL A 94 4.10 2.39 -5.54
C VAL A 94 5.44 1.65 -5.60
N PRO A 95 5.46 0.30 -5.52
CA PRO A 95 6.70 -0.47 -5.71
C PRO A 95 7.37 -0.12 -7.04
N ASP A 96 8.70 -0.07 -7.02
CA ASP A 96 9.53 0.15 -8.19
C ASP A 96 10.52 -1.02 -8.31
N GLY A 97 10.44 -1.75 -9.42
CA GLY A 97 11.16 -3.01 -9.61
C GLY A 97 10.75 -4.08 -8.58
N GLU A 98 11.74 -4.66 -7.92
CA GLU A 98 11.58 -5.78 -6.97
C GLU A 98 11.56 -5.32 -5.49
N ASP A 99 11.61 -4.01 -5.21
CA ASP A 99 11.50 -3.50 -3.84
C ASP A 99 10.03 -3.30 -3.45
N PHE A 100 9.46 -4.31 -2.80
CA PHE A 100 8.11 -4.28 -2.23
C PHE A 100 8.06 -3.71 -0.81
N SER A 101 9.14 -3.10 -0.30
CA SER A 101 9.10 -2.44 1.01
C SER A 101 8.09 -1.29 1.01
N ILE A 102 7.43 -1.07 2.15
CA ILE A 102 6.47 0.03 2.29
C ILE A 102 7.23 1.31 2.65
N TYR A 103 7.10 2.32 1.80
CA TYR A 103 7.67 3.64 2.07
C TYR A 103 6.60 4.70 2.12
N PHE A 104 6.62 5.49 3.19
CA PHE A 104 5.75 6.62 3.39
C PHE A 104 6.46 7.92 3.00
N THR A 105 5.73 8.80 2.30
CA THR A 105 6.17 10.19 2.04
C THR A 105 5.09 11.14 2.56
N PRO A 106 5.43 12.13 3.42
CA PRO A 106 4.48 13.14 3.84
C PRO A 106 4.10 14.04 2.67
N LEU A 107 2.82 14.35 2.56
CA LEU A 107 2.27 15.19 1.50
C LEU A 107 1.58 16.43 2.10
N LYS A 108 1.68 17.58 1.41
CA LYS A 108 0.87 18.79 1.64
C LYS A 108 0.29 19.25 0.33
N SER A 109 -1.02 19.47 0.29
CA SER A 109 -1.75 19.79 -0.95
C SER A 109 -1.42 18.82 -2.11
N ALA A 110 -1.24 17.53 -1.78
CA ALA A 110 -0.85 16.47 -2.70
C ALA A 110 0.56 16.59 -3.32
N LEU A 111 1.44 17.39 -2.73
CA LEU A 111 2.85 17.50 -3.09
C LEU A 111 3.75 16.92 -1.98
N PRO A 112 4.82 16.18 -2.31
CA PRO A 112 5.83 15.73 -1.35
C PRO A 112 6.51 16.89 -0.66
N ILE A 113 6.65 16.82 0.66
CA ILE A 113 7.27 17.87 1.49
C ILE A 113 8.28 17.33 2.50
N GLY A 114 8.75 16.11 2.30
CA GLY A 114 9.75 15.49 3.16
C GLY A 114 10.34 14.26 2.51
N ASN A 115 11.30 13.66 3.21
CA ASN A 115 11.96 12.46 2.73
C ASN A 115 11.01 11.26 2.73
N ARG A 116 11.23 10.37 1.76
CA ARG A 116 10.67 9.02 1.75
C ARG A 116 11.26 8.24 2.93
N VAL A 117 10.40 7.64 3.76
CA VAL A 117 10.81 6.88 4.96
C VAL A 117 10.29 5.45 4.83
N LYS A 118 11.15 4.45 5.04
CA LYS A 118 10.73 3.05 5.11
C LYS A 118 9.95 2.82 6.41
N ILE A 119 8.81 2.15 6.30
CA ILE A 119 7.89 1.89 7.39
C ILE A 119 7.77 0.40 7.61
N GLU A 120 7.94 -0.02 8.86
CA GLU A 120 7.95 -1.43 9.25
C GLU A 120 6.68 -1.86 10.00
N ASN A 121 5.95 -0.90 10.57
CA ASN A 121 4.72 -1.17 11.32
C ASN A 121 3.79 0.04 11.40
N GLU A 122 2.56 -0.21 11.84
CA GLU A 122 1.49 0.78 11.98
C GLU A 122 1.75 1.81 13.07
N GLU A 123 2.53 1.47 14.10
CA GLU A 123 2.84 2.40 15.19
C GLU A 123 3.79 3.50 14.71
N GLN A 124 4.88 3.11 14.05
CA GLN A 124 5.83 4.02 13.41
C GLN A 124 5.11 4.95 12.41
N LEU A 125 4.26 4.37 11.56
CA LEU A 125 3.48 5.13 10.59
C LEU A 125 2.52 6.12 11.27
N GLY A 126 1.80 5.64 12.29
CA GLY A 126 0.86 6.44 13.05
C GLY A 126 1.54 7.64 13.69
N GLU A 127 2.67 7.44 14.37
CA GLU A 127 3.42 8.53 15.03
C GLU A 127 3.97 9.56 14.02
N ILE A 128 4.42 9.12 12.83
CA ILE A 128 4.80 10.05 11.75
C ILE A 128 3.59 10.88 11.30
N ILE A 129 2.44 10.25 11.08
CA ILE A 129 1.20 10.94 10.69
C ILE A 129 0.75 11.91 11.80
N TYR A 130 0.85 11.54 13.07
CA TYR A 130 0.50 12.40 14.21
C TYR A 130 1.38 13.64 14.28
N THR A 131 2.69 13.46 14.17
CA THR A 131 3.66 14.55 14.13
C THR A 131 3.36 15.49 12.97
N HIS A 132 3.12 14.95 11.78
CA HIS A 132 2.79 15.72 10.59
C HIS A 132 1.50 16.54 10.77
N LEU A 133 0.45 15.92 11.31
CA LEU A 133 -0.84 16.57 11.57
C LEU A 133 -0.76 17.66 12.65
N ARG A 134 0.15 17.52 13.64
CA ARG A 134 0.39 18.54 14.66
C ARG A 134 1.06 19.76 14.04
N ASN A 135 2.14 19.55 13.30
CA ASN A 135 2.90 20.62 12.65
C ASN A 135 2.05 21.37 11.62
N TYR A 136 1.09 20.69 10.98
CA TYR A 136 0.15 21.32 10.05
C TYR A 136 -0.76 22.37 10.70
N LYS A 137 -1.05 22.26 12.00
CA LYS A 137 -1.89 23.25 12.72
C LYS A 137 -1.11 24.50 13.15
N GLU A 138 0.21 24.43 13.14
CA GLU A 138 1.11 25.50 13.59
C GLU A 138 1.63 26.37 12.42
N MET A 139 1.23 26.06 11.17
CA MET A 139 1.53 26.82 9.94
C MET A 139 0.29 27.51 9.39
#